data_AF-A0A539EBR1-F1
#
_entry.id   AF-A0A539EBR1-F1
#
_cell.length_a   1.000
_cell.length_b   1.000
_cell.length_c   1.000
_cell.angle_alpha   90.00
_cell.angle_beta   90.00
_cell.angle_gamma   90.00
#
_symmetry.space_group_name_H-M   'P 1'
#
loop_
_entity.id
_entity.type
_entity.pdbx_description
1 polymer ?
#
loop_
_entity_poly.entity_id
_entity_poly.type
_entity_poly.pdbx_seq_one_letter_code
_entity_poly.pdbx_strand_id
1 'polypeptide(L)'
;MTTRTDPPPRLIRALQAGALYDWILGLVILAAHPAIFRLFQTPPPADLFLFRMNALALFLLGLFYWALAANPTGWRWTTRLAINIRFLGGLFLLGLTAFHRPEGWPTYMAFGLADIAWGTLWLVLLSRQ
;
A
#
# COMPACT_ATOMS: atom_id res chain seq x y z
N MET A 1 -27.91 20.63 -19.80
CA MET A 1 -27.69 19.31 -19.16
C MET A 1 -26.21 18.99 -19.26
N THR A 2 -25.47 19.23 -18.18
CA THR A 2 -24.07 18.82 -18.07
C THR A 2 -24.03 17.32 -17.82
N THR A 3 -23.55 16.56 -18.80
CA THR A 3 -23.28 15.13 -18.66
C THR A 3 -22.19 14.97 -17.59
N ARG A 4 -22.61 14.64 -16.38
CA ARG A 4 -21.72 14.21 -15.30
C ARG A 4 -21.04 12.93 -15.80
N THR A 5 -19.81 13.07 -16.26
CA THR A 5 -18.95 11.93 -16.61
C THR A 5 -18.62 11.23 -15.31
N ASP A 6 -19.43 10.22 -14.96
CA ASP A 6 -19.16 9.38 -13.80
C ASP A 6 -17.74 8.80 -13.96
N PRO A 7 -16.84 9.01 -12.99
CA PRO A 7 -15.52 8.41 -13.03
C PRO A 7 -15.66 6.88 -13.17
N PRO A 8 -14.87 6.21 -14.03
CA PRO A 8 -15.05 4.79 -14.29
C PRO A 8 -14.96 3.97 -12.98
N PRO A 9 -15.94 3.09 -12.71
CA PRO A 9 -16.09 2.44 -11.39
C PRO A 9 -14.91 1.54 -11.00
N ARG A 10 -14.02 1.21 -11.95
CA ARG A 10 -12.90 0.29 -11.72
C ARG A 10 -11.76 0.92 -10.92
N LEU A 11 -11.34 2.15 -11.24
CA LEU A 11 -10.24 2.80 -10.50
C LEU A 11 -10.65 3.12 -9.06
N ILE A 12 -11.89 3.57 -8.87
CA ILE A 12 -12.46 3.84 -7.55
C ILE A 12 -12.41 2.58 -6.69
N ARG A 13 -12.96 1.47 -7.20
CA ARG A 13 -12.94 0.19 -6.48
C ARG A 13 -11.52 -0.30 -6.22
N ALA A 14 -10.59 -0.10 -7.16
CA ALA A 14 -9.20 -0.50 -6.98
C ALA A 14 -8.49 0.32 -5.90
N LEU A 15 -8.73 1.64 -5.83
CA LEU A 15 -8.20 2.50 -4.77
C LEU A 15 -8.78 2.11 -3.40
N GLN A 16 -10.08 1.86 -3.32
CA GLN A 16 -10.75 1.38 -2.10
C GLN A 16 -10.22 0.02 -1.65
N ALA A 17 -9.99 -0.90 -2.60
CA ALA A 17 -9.45 -2.22 -2.29
C ALA A 17 -8.01 -2.14 -1.77
N GLY A 18 -7.15 -1.29 -2.34
CA GLY A 18 -5.81 -1.07 -1.81
C GLY A 18 -5.82 -0.36 -0.45
N ALA A 19 -6.76 0.57 -0.22
CA ALA A 19 -6.96 1.16 1.10
C ALA A 19 -7.32 0.11 2.16
N LEU A 20 -8.25 -0.79 1.82
CA LEU A 20 -8.64 -1.89 2.70
C LEU A 20 -7.47 -2.85 2.95
N TYR A 21 -6.67 -3.16 1.93
CA TYR A 21 -5.45 -3.95 2.07
C TYR A 21 -4.48 -3.33 3.08
N ASP A 22 -4.22 -2.02 2.99
CA ASP A 22 -3.31 -1.34 3.92
C ASP A 22 -3.87 -1.32 5.35
N TRP A 23 -5.17 -1.13 5.53
CA TRP A 23 -5.81 -1.22 6.85
C TRP A 23 -5.76 -2.60 7.44
N ILE A 24 -6.02 -3.65 6.66
CA ILE A 24 -5.88 -5.04 7.13
C ILE A 24 -4.43 -5.29 7.55
N LEU A 25 -3.46 -4.86 6.75
CA LEU A 25 -2.04 -5.01 7.09
C LEU A 25 -1.69 -4.22 8.36
N GLY A 26 -2.20 -3.00 8.52
CA GLY A 26 -2.06 -2.20 9.72
C GLY A 26 -2.63 -2.89 10.96
N LEU A 27 -3.82 -3.48 10.85
CA LEU A 27 -4.42 -4.29 11.93
C LEU A 27 -3.57 -5.51 12.27
N VAL A 28 -3.02 -6.20 11.27
CA VAL A 28 -2.12 -7.34 11.49
C VAL A 28 -0.87 -6.88 12.25
N ILE A 29 -0.27 -5.74 11.90
CA ILE A 29 0.89 -5.16 12.61
C ILE A 29 0.53 -4.80 14.06
N LEU A 30 -0.63 -4.18 14.30
CA LEU A 30 -1.08 -3.82 15.65
C LEU A 30 -1.34 -5.04 16.52
N ALA A 31 -2.01 -6.05 15.96
CA ALA A 31 -2.34 -7.30 16.64
C ALA A 31 -1.18 -8.30 16.67
N ALA A 32 -0.03 -7.97 16.05
CA ALA A 32 1.07 -8.89 15.92
C ALA A 32 1.60 -9.31 17.30
N HIS A 33 1.43 -10.59 17.62
CA HIS A 33 2.05 -11.20 18.78
C HIS A 33 3.53 -11.51 18.47
N PRO A 34 4.46 -11.41 19.44
CA PRO A 34 5.87 -11.71 19.22
C PRO A 34 6.15 -13.09 18.61
N ALA A 35 5.25 -14.05 18.81
CA ALA A 35 5.32 -15.39 18.19
C ALA A 35 5.23 -15.37 16.66
N ILE A 36 4.57 -14.36 16.07
CA ILE A 36 4.42 -14.21 14.62
C ILE A 36 5.76 -13.96 13.94
N PHE A 37 6.66 -13.20 14.59
CA PHE A 37 8.01 -12.98 14.07
C PHE A 37 8.78 -14.29 13.88
N ARG A 38 8.59 -15.26 14.80
CA ARG A 38 9.18 -16.60 14.66
C ARG A 38 8.62 -17.35 13.46
N LEU A 39 7.32 -17.27 13.22
CA LEU A 39 6.67 -17.93 12.08
C LEU A 39 7.22 -17.43 10.74
N PHE A 40 7.44 -16.13 10.63
CA PHE A 40 7.98 -15.50 9.42
C PHE A 40 9.51 -15.41 9.40
N GLN A 41 10.20 -16.08 10.35
CA GLN A 41 11.65 -16.02 10.52
C GLN A 41 12.18 -14.58 10.47
N THR A 42 11.41 -13.65 11.00
CA THR A 42 11.73 -12.23 11.09
C THR A 42 12.23 -11.98 12.51
N PRO A 43 13.29 -11.19 12.71
CA PRO A 43 13.74 -10.88 14.05
C PRO A 43 12.66 -10.02 14.73
N PRO A 44 12.35 -10.28 16.01
CA PRO A 44 11.46 -9.40 16.74
C PRO A 44 12.04 -7.97 16.75
N PRO A 45 11.21 -6.94 16.59
CA PRO A 45 11.68 -5.57 16.62
C PRO A 45 12.25 -5.25 17.99
N ALA A 46 13.35 -4.47 18.03
CA ALA A 46 13.96 -4.01 19.29
C ALA A 46 12.96 -3.20 20.13
N ASP A 47 12.06 -2.48 19.47
CA ASP A 47 10.96 -1.75 20.11
C ASP A 47 9.63 -2.07 19.41
N LEU A 48 8.76 -2.82 20.12
CA LEU A 48 7.42 -3.20 19.66
C LEU A 48 6.50 -1.98 19.49
N PHE A 49 6.69 -0.93 20.28
CA PHE A 49 5.88 0.29 20.16
C PHE A 49 6.19 0.99 18.83
N LEU A 50 7.47 1.21 18.51
CA LEU A 50 7.88 1.82 17.23
C LEU A 50 7.50 0.94 16.03
N PHE A 51 7.58 -0.38 16.16
CA PHE A 51 7.09 -1.29 15.12
C PHE A 51 5.58 -1.11 14.87
N ARG A 52 4.78 -1.05 15.95
CA ARG A 52 3.34 -0.82 15.87
C ARG A 52 2.98 0.56 15.35
N MET A 53 3.82 1.57 15.59
CA MET A 53 3.63 2.89 15.00
C MET A 53 3.63 2.85 13.46
N ASN A 54 4.30 1.89 12.81
CA ASN A 54 4.21 1.74 11.35
C ASN A 54 2.79 1.42 10.87
N ALA A 55 1.94 0.83 11.71
CA ALA A 55 0.53 0.63 11.37
C ALA A 55 -0.19 1.97 11.17
N LEU A 56 0.16 3.02 11.91
CA LEU A 56 -0.44 4.34 11.75
C LEU A 56 -0.20 4.86 10.32
N ALA A 57 1.00 4.68 9.78
CA ALA A 57 1.30 5.07 8.40
C ALA A 57 0.41 4.34 7.40
N LEU A 58 0.19 3.02 7.58
CA LEU A 58 -0.73 2.23 6.74
C LEU A 58 -2.18 2.70 6.86
N PHE A 59 -2.63 3.07 8.07
CA PHE A 59 -3.96 3.64 8.28
C PHE A 59 -4.15 4.97 7.56
N LEU A 60 -3.17 5.87 7.68
CA LEU A 60 -3.17 7.17 7.01
C LEU A 60 -3.13 7.01 5.47
N LEU A 61 -2.32 6.08 4.97
CA LEU A 61 -2.29 5.75 3.53
C LEU A 61 -3.64 5.22 3.06
N GLY A 62 -4.26 4.30 3.80
CA GLY A 62 -5.59 3.79 3.45
C GLY A 62 -6.65 4.90 3.43
N LEU A 63 -6.65 5.81 4.41
CA LEU A 63 -7.53 6.98 4.41
C LEU A 63 -7.29 7.88 3.19
N PHE A 64 -6.02 8.10 2.86
CA PHE A 64 -5.64 8.91 1.70
C PHE A 64 -6.13 8.29 0.39
N TYR A 65 -5.92 6.98 0.18
CA TYR A 65 -6.41 6.28 -1.01
C TYR A 65 -7.93 6.24 -1.08
N TRP A 66 -8.61 6.08 0.06
CA TRP A 66 -10.06 6.15 0.14
C TRP A 66 -10.59 7.53 -0.24
N ALA A 67 -9.94 8.60 0.22
CA ALA A 67 -10.29 9.96 -0.15
C ALA A 67 -10.09 10.19 -1.66
N LEU A 68 -8.97 9.74 -2.22
CA LEU A 68 -8.71 9.81 -3.67
C LEU A 68 -9.77 9.07 -4.50
N ALA A 69 -10.35 8.00 -3.96
CA ALA A 69 -11.40 7.25 -4.63
C ALA A 69 -12.71 8.06 -4.81
N ALA A 70 -12.93 9.13 -4.05
CA ALA A 70 -14.11 9.98 -4.20
C ALA A 70 -14.14 10.73 -5.54
N ASN A 71 -12.98 11.14 -6.06
CA ASN A 71 -12.87 11.83 -7.34
C ASN A 71 -11.47 11.67 -7.97
N PRO A 72 -11.12 10.46 -8.46
CA PRO A 72 -9.76 10.18 -8.93
C PRO A 72 -9.41 10.90 -10.24
N THR A 73 -10.40 11.22 -11.08
CA THR A 73 -10.19 11.96 -12.34
C THR A 73 -10.02 13.45 -12.10
N GLY A 74 -10.82 14.03 -11.20
CA GLY A 74 -10.71 15.44 -10.81
C GLY A 74 -9.42 15.77 -10.06
N TRP A 75 -8.85 14.79 -9.35
CA TRP A 75 -7.56 14.92 -8.65
C TRP A 75 -6.43 14.14 -9.33
N ARG A 76 -6.45 14.10 -10.66
CA ARG A 76 -5.52 13.31 -11.50
C ARG A 76 -4.06 13.45 -11.10
N TRP A 77 -3.58 14.66 -10.80
CA TRP A 77 -2.20 14.89 -10.36
C TRP A 77 -1.90 14.23 -9.02
N THR A 78 -2.78 14.40 -8.03
CA THR A 78 -2.65 13.79 -6.70
C THR A 78 -2.72 12.26 -6.80
N THR A 79 -3.62 11.71 -7.62
CA THR A 79 -3.71 10.27 -7.88
C THR A 79 -2.43 9.74 -8.54
N ARG A 80 -1.87 10.44 -9.52
CA ARG A 80 -0.58 10.06 -10.12
C ARG A 80 0.55 10.10 -9.11
N LEU A 81 0.61 11.12 -8.27
CA LEU A 81 1.64 11.22 -7.23
C LEU A 81 1.53 10.04 -6.25
N ALA A 82 0.31 9.71 -5.80
CA ALA A 82 0.04 8.58 -4.92
C ALA A 82 0.50 7.25 -5.54
N ILE A 83 0.19 7.01 -6.81
CA ILE A 83 0.64 5.84 -7.57
C ILE A 83 2.17 5.77 -7.61
N ASN A 84 2.83 6.89 -7.94
CA ASN A 84 4.30 6.93 -8.02
C ASN A 84 4.95 6.67 -6.66
N ILE A 85 4.45 7.27 -5.58
CA ILE A 85 4.96 7.02 -4.22
C ILE A 85 4.86 5.55 -3.87
N ARG A 86 3.71 4.91 -4.14
CA ARG A 86 3.54 3.48 -3.86
C ARG A 86 4.49 2.62 -4.70
N PHE A 87 4.62 2.92 -5.98
CA PHE A 87 5.52 2.19 -6.88
C PHE A 87 6.99 2.32 -6.46
N LEU A 88 7.43 3.54 -6.12
CA LEU A 88 8.78 3.81 -5.62
C LEU A 88 9.03 3.13 -4.28
N GLY A 89 8.05 3.15 -3.36
CA GLY A 89 8.13 2.42 -2.09
C GLY A 89 8.34 0.93 -2.30
N GLY A 90 7.56 0.32 -3.20
CA GLY A 90 7.71 -1.08 -3.57
C GLY A 90 9.08 -1.39 -4.17
N LEU A 91 9.55 -0.60 -5.14
CA LEU A 91 10.88 -0.76 -5.74
C LEU A 91 12.00 -0.61 -4.72
N PHE A 92 11.90 0.37 -3.82
CA PHE A 92 12.91 0.60 -2.78
C PHE A 92 12.95 -0.57 -1.81
N LEU A 93 11.79 -1.07 -1.37
CA LEU A 93 11.69 -2.23 -0.49
C LEU A 93 12.25 -3.49 -1.16
N LEU A 94 11.93 -3.70 -2.44
CA LEU A 94 12.48 -4.81 -3.21
C LEU A 94 13.99 -4.70 -3.37
N GLY A 95 14.50 -3.53 -3.75
CA GLY A 95 15.93 -3.27 -3.90
C GLY A 95 16.67 -3.55 -2.61
N LEU A 96 16.26 -2.93 -1.50
CA LEU A 96 16.89 -3.13 -0.20
C LEU A 96 16.89 -4.61 0.21
N THR A 97 15.76 -5.29 0.04
CA THR A 97 15.62 -6.70 0.40
C THR A 97 16.48 -7.60 -0.48
N ALA A 98 16.61 -7.30 -1.77
CA ALA A 98 17.47 -8.05 -2.70
C ALA A 98 18.96 -7.88 -2.36
N PHE A 99 19.39 -6.67 -1.99
CA PHE A 99 20.78 -6.37 -1.64
C PHE A 99 21.18 -6.89 -0.25
N HIS A 100 20.29 -6.82 0.74
CA HIS A 100 20.65 -7.11 2.14
C HIS A 100 20.15 -8.47 2.64
N ARG A 101 19.15 -9.08 1.97
CA ARG A 101 18.53 -10.36 2.33
C ARG A 101 18.30 -10.51 3.85
N PRO A 102 17.54 -9.58 4.47
CA PRO A 102 17.30 -9.63 5.90
C PRO A 102 16.59 -10.95 6.28
N GLU A 103 16.69 -11.33 7.55
CA GLU A 103 15.84 -12.37 8.10
C GLU A 103 14.35 -12.05 7.84
N GLY A 104 13.59 -13.01 7.32
CA GLY A 104 12.22 -12.78 6.87
C GLY A 104 12.10 -12.06 5.51
N TRP A 105 13.18 -12.01 4.70
CA TRP A 105 13.18 -11.43 3.35
C TRP A 105 11.98 -11.80 2.46
N PRO A 106 11.38 -13.03 2.51
CA PRO A 106 10.22 -13.34 1.68
C PRO A 106 9.01 -12.45 2.00
N THR A 107 8.82 -12.06 3.26
CA THR A 107 7.74 -11.16 3.70
C THR A 107 7.92 -9.75 3.11
N TYR A 108 9.15 -9.22 3.18
CA TYR A 108 9.46 -7.91 2.60
C TYR A 108 9.36 -7.91 1.08
N MET A 109 9.77 -9.00 0.41
CA MET A 109 9.54 -9.22 -1.02
C MET A 109 8.05 -9.19 -1.36
N ALA A 110 7.23 -9.91 -0.59
CA ALA A 110 5.78 -9.97 -0.82
C ALA A 110 5.13 -8.58 -0.70
N PHE A 111 5.51 -7.78 0.29
CA PHE A 111 5.02 -6.40 0.42
C PHE A 111 5.50 -5.50 -0.72
N GLY A 112 6.78 -5.58 -1.10
CA GLY A 112 7.31 -4.78 -2.21
C GLY A 112 6.63 -5.12 -3.54
N LEU A 113 6.39 -6.41 -3.80
CA LEU A 113 5.65 -6.86 -4.98
C LEU A 113 4.18 -6.43 -4.93
N ALA A 114 3.53 -6.47 -3.76
CA ALA A 114 2.16 -6.01 -3.60
C ALA A 114 2.04 -4.51 -3.92
N ASP A 115 3.00 -3.69 -3.48
CA ASP A 115 3.01 -2.26 -3.76
C ASP A 115 3.19 -1.96 -5.25
N ILE A 116 4.08 -2.69 -5.93
CA ILE A 116 4.24 -2.58 -7.38
C ILE A 116 2.98 -3.03 -8.10
N ALA A 117 2.35 -4.12 -7.67
CA ALA A 117 1.12 -4.64 -8.27
C ALA A 117 -0.03 -3.64 -8.15
N TRP A 118 -0.24 -3.07 -6.96
CA TRP A 118 -1.24 -2.01 -6.74
C TRP A 118 -0.95 -0.76 -7.57
N GLY A 119 0.30 -0.26 -7.52
CA GLY A 119 0.71 0.92 -8.30
C GLY A 119 0.50 0.72 -9.80
N THR A 120 0.88 -0.44 -10.33
CA THR A 120 0.70 -0.79 -11.75
C THR A 120 -0.78 -0.88 -12.11
N LEU A 121 -1.58 -1.56 -11.30
CA LEU A 121 -3.02 -1.69 -11.53
C LEU A 121 -3.69 -0.31 -11.57
N TRP A 122 -3.39 0.55 -10.61
CA TRP A 122 -3.94 1.91 -10.55
C TRP A 122 -3.48 2.76 -11.72
N LEU A 123 -2.22 2.66 -12.15
CA LEU A 123 -1.70 3.38 -13.31
C LEU A 123 -2.42 2.96 -14.59
N VAL A 124 -2.57 1.65 -14.82
CA VAL A 124 -3.27 1.09 -15.99
C VAL A 124 -4.74 1.50 -15.99
N LEU A 125 -5.39 1.50 -14.83
CA LEU A 125 -6.79 1.92 -14.72
C LEU A 125 -6.95 3.42 -14.95
N LEU A 126 -6.00 4.24 -14.46
CA LEU A 126 -6.00 5.69 -14.66
C LEU A 126 -5.73 6.08 -16.12
N SER A 127 -4.87 5.36 -16.83
CA SER A 127 -4.56 5.63 -18.25
C SER A 127 -5.70 5.26 -19.19
N ARG A 128 -6.71 4.51 -18.72
CA ARG A 128 -7.90 4.08 -19.46
C ARG A 128 -9.14 4.93 -19.18
N GLN A 129 -9.01 6.01 -18.42
CA GLN A 129 -10.08 7.00 -18.14
C GLN A 129 -9.83 8.27 -18.93
#